data_AF-W6NFD5-F1
#
_entry.id   AF-W6NFD5-F1
#
_cell.length_a   1.000
_cell.length_b   1.000
_cell.length_c   1.000
_cell.angle_alpha   90.00
_cell.angle_beta   90.00
_cell.angle_gamma   90.00
#
_symmetry.space_group_name_H-M   'P 1'
#
loop_
_entity.id
_entity.type
_entity.pdbx_description
1 polymer ?
#
loop_
_entity_poly.entity_id
_entity_poly.type
_entity_poly.pdbx_seq_one_letter_code
_entity_poly.pdbx_strand_id
1 'polypeptide(L)'
;MLKRERAVRNGTQYVVPLTLQTAEERHARLQREAEQIRRAQEQERREIRQRQNPERARVRRQRERDSHRGARLAQDAESARIRRQMENDEQRNMRLEDNAERARARRETESGVQRERRLAEDAERVQVRRQQENDEQREMSLAAFNDCCNHGNICIRHFVNYPEELCQLLTCQNPEAREFREHIRSYNSAFAFVSRGAKLDTTPGHGPYCFRIHHGQIYQRIGPARPEISQPHRFGQLYILDTSMAAEERMGNPANTNCIPRLIRSLSTLLHQVNAFAQAYKMLNEVALEEDLHAAGEERRSL
;
A
#
# COMPACT_ATOMS: atom_id res chain seq x y z
N MET A 1 34.03 -20.61 52.90
CA MET A 1 34.05 -19.88 51.60
C MET A 1 33.78 -18.40 51.85
N LEU A 2 34.78 -17.54 51.71
CA LEU A 2 34.69 -16.09 51.95
C LEU A 2 34.05 -15.38 50.74
N LYS A 3 32.87 -14.76 50.92
CA LYS A 3 32.23 -13.91 49.89
C LYS A 3 32.98 -12.56 49.80
N ARG A 4 33.30 -12.12 48.57
CA ARG A 4 34.08 -10.92 48.24
C ARG A 4 33.22 -9.94 47.43
N GLU A 5 33.25 -8.65 47.74
CA GLU A 5 32.75 -7.58 46.85
C GLU A 5 33.88 -6.64 46.41
N ARG A 6 33.75 -6.10 45.19
CA ARG A 6 34.77 -5.34 44.46
C ARG A 6 34.58 -3.83 44.63
N ALA A 7 35.65 -3.12 45.00
CA ALA A 7 35.76 -1.67 44.83
C ALA A 7 36.96 -1.36 43.93
N VAL A 8 36.81 -0.41 43.02
CA VAL A 8 37.81 -0.05 42.01
C VAL A 8 38.36 1.35 42.30
N ARG A 9 39.67 1.45 42.48
CA ARG A 9 40.42 2.70 42.33
C ARG A 9 41.78 2.39 41.71
N ASN A 10 42.13 3.13 40.65
CA ASN A 10 43.41 3.08 39.94
C ASN A 10 43.79 1.73 39.30
N GLY A 11 42.93 1.21 38.40
CA GLY A 11 43.30 0.23 37.37
C GLY A 11 43.83 -1.13 37.85
N THR A 12 43.99 -1.33 39.15
CA THR A 12 44.55 -2.52 39.78
C THR A 12 43.56 -2.96 40.86
N GLN A 13 42.90 -4.10 40.67
CA GLN A 13 41.90 -4.63 41.60
C GLN A 13 42.60 -5.17 42.87
N TYR A 14 42.77 -4.32 43.89
CA TYR A 14 43.15 -4.79 45.23
C TYR A 14 41.91 -5.20 46.00
N VAL A 15 41.72 -6.51 46.16
CA VAL A 15 40.73 -7.06 47.09
C VAL A 15 41.33 -6.95 48.49
N VAL A 16 40.99 -5.90 49.24
CA VAL A 16 41.38 -5.79 50.66
C VAL A 16 40.73 -6.96 51.41
N PRO A 17 41.52 -7.86 52.01
CA PRO A 17 40.98 -8.95 52.82
C PRO A 17 40.11 -8.38 53.94
N LEU A 18 38.98 -9.03 54.22
CA LEU A 18 38.09 -8.72 55.35
C LEU A 18 38.82 -8.58 56.70
N THR A 19 40.01 -9.17 56.81
CA THR A 19 40.88 -9.21 57.99
C THR A 19 41.78 -7.97 58.15
N LEU A 20 41.85 -7.06 57.17
CA LEU A 20 42.71 -5.86 57.18
C LEU A 20 41.92 -4.54 57.15
N GLN A 21 40.61 -4.58 57.38
CA GLN A 21 39.75 -3.40 57.33
C GLN A 21 39.77 -2.61 58.64
N THR A 22 39.75 -1.29 58.55
CA THR A 22 39.54 -0.42 59.70
C THR A 22 38.10 -0.53 60.22
N ALA A 23 37.88 -0.15 61.48
CA ALA A 23 36.54 -0.18 62.10
C ALA A 23 35.51 0.67 61.31
N GLU A 24 35.95 1.79 60.75
CA GLU A 24 35.13 2.70 59.94
C GLU A 24 34.73 2.08 58.60
N GLU A 25 35.66 1.44 57.89
CA GLU A 25 35.39 0.75 56.63
C GLU A 25 34.44 -0.44 56.81
N ARG A 26 34.60 -1.17 57.93
CA ARG A 26 33.68 -2.25 58.32
C ARG A 26 32.28 -1.71 58.57
N HIS A 27 32.16 -0.59 59.29
CA HIS A 27 30.88 0.06 59.58
C HIS A 27 30.20 0.56 58.30
N ALA A 28 30.93 1.24 57.41
CA ALA A 28 30.41 1.74 56.14
C ALA A 28 29.94 0.60 55.21
N ARG A 29 30.65 -0.55 55.18
CA ARG A 29 30.17 -1.72 54.44
C ARG A 29 28.86 -2.25 55.01
N LEU A 30 28.79 -2.46 56.33
CA LEU A 30 27.59 -2.99 56.99
C LEU A 30 26.39 -2.06 56.77
N GLN A 31 26.59 -0.74 56.74
CA GLN A 31 25.53 0.23 56.40
C GLN A 31 25.04 0.10 54.95
N ARG A 32 25.95 -0.02 53.98
CA ARG A 32 25.60 -0.23 52.56
C ARG A 32 24.87 -1.55 52.36
N GLU A 33 25.35 -2.62 52.99
CA GLU A 33 24.72 -3.95 52.95
C GLU A 33 23.31 -3.91 53.58
N ALA A 34 23.15 -3.25 54.73
CA ALA A 34 21.85 -3.04 55.36
C ALA A 34 20.90 -2.22 54.47
N GLU A 35 21.39 -1.20 53.77
CA GLU A 35 20.57 -0.40 52.84
C GLU A 35 20.16 -1.20 51.61
N GLN A 36 21.07 -1.99 51.04
CA GLN A 36 20.75 -2.90 49.93
C GLN A 36 19.68 -3.92 50.34
N ILE A 37 19.80 -4.51 51.54
CA ILE A 37 18.78 -5.43 52.08
C ILE A 37 17.43 -4.72 52.24
N ARG A 38 17.40 -3.49 52.76
CA ARG A 38 16.15 -2.71 52.87
C ARG A 38 15.50 -2.45 51.51
N ARG A 39 16.29 -2.01 50.52
CA ARG A 39 15.82 -1.77 49.14
C ARG A 39 15.31 -3.05 48.50
N ALA A 40 16.01 -4.17 48.69
CA ALA A 40 15.59 -5.48 48.20
C ALA A 40 14.26 -5.94 48.83
N GLN A 41 14.10 -5.81 50.14
CA GLN A 41 12.85 -6.13 50.83
C GLN A 41 11.69 -5.20 50.43
N GLU A 42 11.97 -3.92 50.17
CA GLU A 42 10.96 -2.98 49.67
C GLU A 42 10.53 -3.33 48.24
N GLN A 43 11.49 -3.69 47.39
CA GLN A 43 11.22 -4.17 46.04
C GLN A 43 10.38 -5.45 46.08
N GLU A 44 10.74 -6.43 46.90
CA GLU A 44 9.97 -7.66 47.08
C GLU A 44 8.54 -7.38 47.55
N ARG A 45 8.37 -6.49 48.56
CA ARG A 45 7.04 -6.05 49.01
C ARG A 45 6.25 -5.36 47.89
N ARG A 46 6.90 -4.56 47.05
CA ARG A 46 6.27 -3.90 45.90
C ARG A 46 5.84 -4.93 44.86
N GLU A 47 6.67 -5.91 44.55
CA GLU A 47 6.37 -6.99 43.61
C GLU A 47 5.18 -7.84 44.10
N ILE A 48 5.13 -8.17 45.39
CA ILE A 48 3.99 -8.87 45.98
C ILE A 48 2.70 -8.03 45.82
N ARG A 49 2.73 -6.72 46.11
CA ARG A 49 1.57 -5.84 45.89
C ARG A 49 1.15 -5.79 44.43
N GLN A 50 2.10 -5.68 43.50
CA GLN A 50 1.82 -5.65 42.06
C GLN A 50 1.22 -6.97 41.56
N ARG A 51 1.58 -8.12 42.15
CA ARG A 51 0.97 -9.42 41.84
C ARG A 51 -0.43 -9.57 42.44
N GLN A 52 -0.64 -9.13 43.68
CA GLN A 52 -1.91 -9.36 44.39
C GLN A 52 -3.01 -8.33 44.06
N ASN A 53 -2.65 -7.07 43.81
CA ASN A 53 -3.62 -5.99 43.58
C ASN A 53 -4.56 -6.23 42.38
N PRO A 54 -4.09 -6.72 41.21
CA PRO A 54 -4.96 -7.02 40.07
C PRO A 54 -6.04 -8.04 40.42
N GLU A 55 -5.67 -9.11 41.12
CA GLU A 55 -6.61 -10.17 41.49
C GLU A 55 -7.62 -9.70 42.54
N ARG A 56 -7.17 -8.94 43.55
CA ARG A 56 -8.09 -8.29 44.51
C ARG A 56 -9.08 -7.35 43.82
N ALA A 57 -8.61 -6.55 42.85
CA ALA A 57 -9.46 -5.66 42.08
C ALA A 57 -10.45 -6.43 41.20
N ARG A 58 -10.03 -7.54 40.60
CA ARG A 58 -10.88 -8.44 39.80
C ARG A 58 -12.01 -9.03 40.63
N VAL A 59 -11.69 -9.61 41.80
CA VAL A 59 -12.68 -10.20 42.71
C VAL A 59 -13.68 -9.14 43.19
N ARG A 60 -13.21 -7.92 43.51
CA ARG A 60 -14.10 -6.81 43.89
C ARG A 60 -15.07 -6.44 42.76
N ARG A 61 -14.59 -6.36 41.52
CA ARG A 61 -15.39 -6.03 40.34
C ARG A 61 -16.42 -7.11 39.99
N GLN A 62 -16.11 -8.39 40.24
CA GLN A 62 -17.05 -9.49 40.01
C GLN A 62 -18.26 -9.47 40.95
N ARG A 63 -18.10 -8.93 42.15
CA ARG A 63 -19.17 -8.82 43.17
C ARG A 63 -19.87 -7.46 43.14
N GLU A 64 -19.55 -6.61 42.16
CA GLU A 64 -20.09 -5.26 42.03
C GLU A 64 -21.53 -5.32 41.53
N ARG A 65 -22.43 -4.50 42.10
CA ARG A 65 -23.80 -4.32 41.58
C ARG A 65 -23.78 -3.44 40.33
N ASP A 66 -24.76 -3.61 39.44
CA ASP A 66 -24.82 -2.85 38.17
C ASP A 66 -24.79 -1.34 38.34
N SER A 67 -25.49 -0.80 39.35
CA SER A 67 -25.47 0.64 39.66
C SER A 67 -24.06 1.14 40.03
N HIS A 68 -23.34 0.39 40.88
CA HIS A 68 -21.97 0.72 41.24
C HIS A 68 -21.01 0.58 40.05
N ARG A 69 -21.21 -0.45 39.21
CA ARG A 69 -20.45 -0.64 37.96
C ARG A 69 -20.66 0.54 37.01
N GLY A 70 -21.90 1.00 36.85
CA GLY A 70 -22.23 2.16 36.04
C GLY A 70 -21.56 3.44 36.54
N ALA A 71 -21.66 3.72 37.84
CA ALA A 71 -21.03 4.89 38.47
C ALA A 71 -19.50 4.88 38.31
N ARG A 72 -18.85 3.73 38.51
CA ARG A 72 -17.41 3.58 38.33
C ARG A 72 -16.99 3.80 36.87
N LEU A 73 -17.69 3.20 35.90
CA LEU A 73 -17.38 3.39 34.49
C LEU A 73 -17.57 4.85 34.05
N ALA A 74 -18.58 5.53 34.56
CA ALA A 74 -18.79 6.96 34.31
C ALA A 74 -17.64 7.80 34.88
N GLN A 75 -17.21 7.53 36.11
CA GLN A 75 -16.07 8.20 36.72
C GLN A 75 -14.74 7.92 35.97
N ASP A 76 -14.52 6.68 35.54
CA ASP A 76 -13.37 6.28 34.74
C ASP A 76 -13.34 7.02 33.39
N ALA A 77 -14.52 7.14 32.74
CA ALA A 77 -14.67 7.87 31.48
C ALA A 77 -14.41 9.37 31.66
N GLU A 78 -14.95 9.99 32.71
CA GLU A 78 -14.74 11.40 33.01
C GLU A 78 -13.26 11.70 33.32
N SER A 79 -12.62 10.84 34.11
CA SER A 79 -11.19 10.95 34.40
C SER A 79 -10.34 10.82 33.12
N ALA A 80 -10.75 9.95 32.18
CA ALA A 80 -10.06 9.83 30.89
C ALA A 80 -10.27 11.07 30.01
N ARG A 81 -11.47 11.67 30.04
CA ARG A 81 -11.78 12.91 29.34
C ARG A 81 -10.91 14.06 29.83
N ILE A 82 -10.82 14.25 31.14
CA ILE A 82 -10.00 15.30 31.77
C ILE A 82 -8.52 15.09 31.40
N ARG A 83 -7.99 13.86 31.50
CA ARG A 83 -6.60 13.58 31.08
C ARG A 83 -6.35 13.98 29.63
N ARG A 84 -7.26 13.63 28.71
CA ARG A 84 -7.14 13.96 27.28
C ARG A 84 -7.20 15.45 27.00
N GLN A 85 -7.94 16.23 27.80
CA GLN A 85 -7.99 17.69 27.67
C GLN A 85 -6.68 18.36 28.10
N MET A 86 -5.94 17.74 29.02
CA MET A 86 -4.66 18.24 29.52
C MET A 86 -3.45 17.70 28.73
N GLU A 87 -3.67 16.89 27.68
CA GLU A 87 -2.60 16.37 26.83
C GLU A 87 -2.00 17.50 25.97
N ASN A 88 -0.67 17.51 25.85
CA ASN A 88 0.00 18.28 24.81
C ASN A 88 0.02 17.50 23.47
N ASP A 89 0.49 18.15 22.40
CA ASP A 89 0.47 17.54 21.06
C ASP A 89 1.30 16.26 20.94
N GLU A 90 2.47 16.20 21.60
CA GLU A 90 3.31 15.00 21.61
C GLU A 90 2.61 13.82 22.30
N GLN A 91 2.02 14.07 23.48
CA GLN A 91 1.28 13.06 24.23
C GLN A 91 0.05 12.58 23.47
N ARG A 92 -0.66 13.51 22.81
CA ARG A 92 -1.80 13.20 21.94
C ARG A 92 -1.37 12.30 20.78
N ASN A 93 -0.27 12.63 20.11
CA ASN A 93 0.24 11.86 18.97
C ASN A 93 0.66 10.46 19.39
N MET A 94 1.43 10.31 20.48
CA MET A 94 1.81 9.00 21.01
C MET A 94 0.58 8.15 21.35
N ARG A 95 -0.46 8.73 21.98
CA ARG A 95 -1.69 7.99 22.29
C ARG A 95 -2.44 7.55 21.04
N LEU A 96 -2.49 8.39 20.01
CA LEU A 96 -3.15 8.04 18.75
C LEU A 96 -2.38 6.94 18.00
N GLU A 97 -1.06 7.00 18.00
CA GLU A 97 -0.20 5.98 17.38
C GLU A 97 -0.33 4.62 18.08
N ASP A 98 -0.25 4.59 19.41
CA ASP A 98 -0.43 3.38 20.23
C ASP A 98 -1.85 2.79 20.07
N ASN A 99 -2.88 3.65 19.92
CA ASN A 99 -4.22 3.19 19.56
C ASN A 99 -4.28 2.56 18.16
N ALA A 100 -3.60 3.16 17.18
CA ALA A 100 -3.55 2.64 15.81
C ALA A 100 -2.80 1.30 15.76
N GLU A 101 -1.70 1.17 16.51
CA GLU A 101 -0.93 -0.07 16.62
C GLU A 101 -1.76 -1.21 17.22
N ARG A 102 -2.45 -0.95 18.34
CA ARG A 102 -3.40 -1.93 18.92
C ARG A 102 -4.51 -2.32 17.95
N ALA A 103 -4.98 -1.38 17.12
CA ALA A 103 -5.98 -1.71 16.10
C ALA A 103 -5.40 -2.59 14.99
N ARG A 104 -4.16 -2.34 14.54
CA ARG A 104 -3.44 -3.19 13.58
C ARG A 104 -3.24 -4.60 14.11
N ALA A 105 -2.66 -4.74 15.31
CA ALA A 105 -2.41 -6.04 15.93
C ALA A 105 -3.70 -6.88 16.08
N ARG A 106 -4.83 -6.25 16.45
CA ARG A 106 -6.13 -6.94 16.51
C ARG A 106 -6.59 -7.45 15.14
N ARG A 107 -6.41 -6.67 14.08
CA ARG A 107 -6.77 -7.04 12.71
C ARG A 107 -5.87 -8.16 12.17
N GLU A 108 -4.60 -8.21 12.56
CA GLU A 108 -3.69 -9.29 12.14
C GLU A 108 -4.11 -10.66 12.69
N THR A 109 -4.66 -10.67 13.90
CA THR A 109 -5.13 -11.91 14.56
C THR A 109 -6.59 -12.25 14.25
N GLU A 110 -7.29 -11.48 13.42
CA GLU A 110 -8.73 -11.65 13.19
C GLU A 110 -9.01 -12.89 12.33
N SER A 111 -10.01 -13.69 12.71
CA SER A 111 -10.48 -14.78 11.86
C SER A 111 -11.29 -14.26 10.67
N GLY A 112 -11.45 -15.06 9.62
CA GLY A 112 -12.25 -14.67 8.44
C GLY A 112 -13.66 -14.18 8.78
N VAL A 113 -14.36 -14.89 9.68
CA VAL A 113 -15.70 -14.51 10.15
C VAL A 113 -15.69 -13.19 10.93
N GLN A 114 -14.66 -12.96 11.76
CA GLN A 114 -14.52 -11.71 12.52
C GLN A 114 -14.25 -10.52 11.58
N ARG A 115 -13.41 -10.73 10.55
CA ARG A 115 -13.13 -9.74 9.52
C ARG A 115 -14.38 -9.34 8.75
N GLU A 116 -15.15 -10.32 8.30
CA GLU A 116 -16.40 -10.09 7.56
C GLU A 116 -17.40 -9.28 8.38
N ARG A 117 -17.61 -9.66 9.66
CA ARG A 117 -18.49 -8.91 10.56
C ARG A 117 -18.02 -7.47 10.75
N ARG A 118 -16.72 -7.24 11.00
CA ARG A 118 -16.17 -5.88 11.15
C ARG A 118 -16.39 -5.03 9.91
N LEU A 119 -16.15 -5.59 8.72
CA LEU A 119 -16.34 -4.89 7.46
C LEU A 119 -17.82 -4.58 7.19
N ALA A 120 -18.73 -5.48 7.55
CA ALA A 120 -20.17 -5.24 7.46
C ALA A 120 -20.61 -4.10 8.39
N GLU A 121 -20.16 -4.10 9.64
CA GLU A 121 -20.45 -3.02 10.60
C GLU A 121 -19.83 -1.67 10.17
N ASP A 122 -18.61 -1.69 9.60
CA ASP A 122 -17.96 -0.50 9.03
C ASP A 122 -18.80 0.05 7.85
N ALA A 123 -19.28 -0.81 6.96
CA ALA A 123 -20.10 -0.43 5.81
C ALA A 123 -21.45 0.15 6.26
N GLU A 124 -22.11 -0.46 7.24
CA GLU A 124 -23.36 0.03 7.80
C GLU A 124 -23.19 1.42 8.43
N ARG A 125 -22.12 1.65 9.21
CA ARG A 125 -21.80 2.98 9.75
C ARG A 125 -21.64 4.04 8.67
N VAL A 126 -20.94 3.71 7.58
CA VAL A 126 -20.76 4.64 6.46
C VAL A 126 -22.09 4.91 5.75
N GLN A 127 -22.92 3.89 5.58
CA GLN A 127 -24.25 4.03 4.97
C GLN A 127 -25.15 4.93 5.80
N VAL A 128 -25.24 4.70 7.12
CA VAL A 128 -26.04 5.52 8.04
C VAL A 128 -25.56 6.96 8.02
N ARG A 129 -24.25 7.20 8.04
CA ARG A 129 -23.69 8.56 7.95
C ARG A 129 -24.14 9.26 6.67
N ARG A 130 -24.02 8.59 5.51
CA ARG A 130 -24.45 9.14 4.20
C ARG A 130 -25.94 9.43 4.12
N GLN A 131 -26.78 8.65 4.79
CA GLN A 131 -28.22 8.91 4.86
C GLN A 131 -28.57 10.13 5.71
N GLN A 132 -27.70 10.50 6.65
CA GLN A 132 -27.87 11.66 7.55
C GLN A 132 -27.16 12.93 7.04
N GLU A 133 -26.37 12.83 5.97
CA GLU A 133 -25.68 13.98 5.37
C GLU A 133 -26.70 14.92 4.71
N ASN A 134 -26.59 16.22 5.00
CA ASN A 134 -27.34 17.27 4.31
C ASN A 134 -26.65 17.64 2.98
N ASP A 135 -27.34 18.43 2.13
CA ASP A 135 -26.84 18.77 0.80
C ASP A 135 -25.49 19.52 0.82
N GLU A 136 -25.30 20.43 1.79
CA GLU A 136 -24.02 21.14 1.98
C GLU A 136 -22.87 20.20 2.39
N GLN A 137 -23.11 19.28 3.32
CA GLN A 137 -22.12 18.26 3.73
C GLN A 137 -21.79 17.30 2.59
N ARG A 138 -22.78 17.00 1.75
CA ARG A 138 -22.62 16.15 0.58
C ARG A 138 -21.80 16.84 -0.50
N GLU A 139 -22.07 18.11 -0.80
CA GLU A 139 -21.27 18.91 -1.73
C GLU A 139 -19.83 19.07 -1.24
N MET A 140 -19.63 19.37 0.04
CA MET A 140 -18.28 19.49 0.63
C MET A 140 -17.51 18.15 0.57
N SER A 141 -18.19 17.02 0.80
CA SER A 141 -17.58 15.69 0.69
C SER A 141 -17.22 15.32 -0.75
N LEU A 142 -18.02 15.76 -1.74
CA LEU A 142 -17.75 15.57 -3.16
C LEU A 142 -16.64 16.50 -3.67
N ALA A 143 -16.58 17.74 -3.18
CA ALA A 143 -15.55 18.73 -3.53
C ALA A 143 -14.18 18.36 -2.95
N ALA A 144 -14.14 17.71 -1.78
CA ALA A 144 -12.93 17.25 -1.12
C ALA A 144 -12.60 15.79 -1.43
N PHE A 145 -12.66 15.38 -2.70
CA PHE A 145 -12.18 14.05 -3.10
C PHE A 145 -10.65 13.96 -2.97
N ASN A 146 -10.18 13.74 -1.74
CA ASN A 146 -8.79 13.52 -1.34
C ASN A 146 -8.48 12.02 -1.13
N ASP A 147 -9.43 11.13 -1.45
CA ASP A 147 -9.28 9.68 -1.27
C ASP A 147 -8.34 9.05 -2.33
N CYS A 148 -8.00 9.76 -3.40
CA CYS A 148 -6.93 9.35 -4.31
C CYS A 148 -5.56 9.84 -3.80
N CYS A 149 -4.50 9.10 -4.11
CA CYS A 149 -3.11 9.47 -3.77
C CYS A 149 -2.79 9.57 -2.25
N ASN A 150 -3.51 8.82 -1.40
CA ASN A 150 -3.29 8.80 0.06
C ASN A 150 -3.39 10.21 0.70
N HIS A 151 -4.51 10.91 0.47
CA HIS A 151 -4.72 12.28 1.00
C HIS A 151 -3.64 13.26 0.55
N GLY A 152 -3.16 13.12 -0.69
CA GLY A 152 -2.11 13.98 -1.26
C GLY A 152 -0.69 13.63 -0.84
N ASN A 153 -0.47 12.59 -0.02
CA ASN A 153 0.88 12.14 0.35
C ASN A 153 1.64 11.51 -0.82
N ILE A 154 0.93 11.00 -1.84
CA ILE A 154 1.53 10.47 -3.05
C ILE A 154 1.53 11.58 -4.11
N CYS A 155 2.69 12.17 -4.36
CA CYS A 155 2.89 13.07 -5.49
C CYS A 155 3.31 12.23 -6.71
N ILE A 156 2.38 11.99 -7.63
CA ILE A 156 2.71 11.42 -8.93
C ILE A 156 3.47 12.51 -9.70
N ARG A 157 4.72 12.23 -10.08
CA ARG A 157 5.50 13.16 -10.90
C ARG A 157 4.75 13.40 -12.22
N HIS A 158 4.42 14.65 -12.48
CA HIS A 158 3.81 15.05 -13.74
C HIS A 158 4.79 14.72 -14.87
N PHE A 159 4.30 14.09 -15.93
CA PHE A 159 5.09 13.82 -17.11
C PHE A 159 5.30 15.16 -17.83
N VAL A 160 6.51 15.73 -17.76
CA VAL A 160 6.72 17.15 -18.14
C VAL A 160 6.95 17.35 -19.65
N ASN A 161 7.14 16.27 -20.42
CA ASN A 161 7.56 16.34 -21.83
C ASN A 161 6.81 15.30 -22.70
N TYR A 162 5.49 15.29 -22.67
CA TYR A 162 4.71 14.49 -23.61
C TYR A 162 4.35 15.32 -24.86
N PRO A 163 4.22 14.71 -26.04
CA PRO A 163 3.93 15.42 -27.28
C PRO A 163 2.71 16.34 -27.19
N GLU A 164 2.80 17.52 -27.82
CA GLU A 164 1.76 18.54 -27.78
C GLU A 164 0.44 18.01 -28.35
N GLU A 165 0.50 17.17 -29.38
CA GLU A 165 -0.65 16.54 -30.01
C GLU A 165 -1.44 15.69 -29.00
N LEU A 166 -0.75 14.94 -28.13
CA LEU A 166 -1.41 14.17 -27.07
C LEU A 166 -1.98 15.09 -25.99
N CYS A 167 -1.33 16.22 -25.70
CA CYS A 167 -1.85 17.23 -24.78
C CYS A 167 -3.17 17.82 -25.27
N GLN A 168 -3.21 18.21 -26.54
CA GLN A 168 -4.41 18.74 -27.15
C GLN A 168 -5.55 17.71 -27.13
N LEU A 169 -5.29 16.44 -27.45
CA LEU A 169 -6.30 15.38 -27.39
C LEU A 169 -6.82 15.10 -25.96
N LEU A 170 -5.95 15.21 -24.95
CA LEU A 170 -6.33 14.94 -23.56
C LEU A 170 -7.01 16.13 -22.85
N THR A 171 -6.79 17.36 -23.31
CA THR A 171 -7.21 18.57 -22.55
C THR A 171 -8.14 19.50 -23.32
N CYS A 172 -8.06 19.59 -24.65
CA CYS A 172 -8.89 20.51 -25.42
C CYS A 172 -10.36 20.09 -25.44
N GLN A 173 -11.25 21.07 -25.63
CA GLN A 173 -12.70 20.88 -25.69
C GLN A 173 -13.26 20.81 -27.11
N ASN A 174 -12.39 20.62 -28.11
CA ASN A 174 -12.84 20.43 -29.49
C ASN A 174 -13.52 19.05 -29.65
N PRO A 175 -14.35 18.86 -30.71
CA PRO A 175 -15.08 17.61 -30.91
C PRO A 175 -14.19 16.37 -31.03
N GLU A 176 -13.03 16.50 -31.71
CA GLU A 176 -12.08 15.40 -31.90
C GLU A 176 -11.44 14.94 -30.58
N ALA A 177 -10.99 15.86 -29.74
CA ALA A 177 -10.42 15.57 -28.43
C ALA A 177 -11.46 14.95 -27.49
N ARG A 178 -12.73 15.36 -27.60
CA ARG A 178 -13.82 14.76 -26.83
C ARG A 178 -14.08 13.32 -27.26
N GLU A 179 -14.16 13.04 -28.56
CA GLU A 179 -14.29 11.67 -29.09
C GLU A 179 -13.10 10.81 -28.66
N PHE A 180 -11.88 11.34 -28.80
CA PHE A 180 -10.68 10.64 -28.38
C PHE A 180 -10.75 10.21 -26.91
N ARG A 181 -11.19 11.11 -26.02
CA ARG A 181 -11.35 10.79 -24.58
C ARG A 181 -12.48 9.79 -24.34
N GLU A 182 -13.58 9.89 -25.07
CA GLU A 182 -14.71 8.97 -24.99
C GLU A 182 -14.31 7.55 -25.42
N HIS A 183 -13.43 7.42 -26.42
CA HIS A 183 -12.99 6.14 -26.98
C HIS A 183 -11.52 5.81 -26.69
N ILE A 184 -10.93 6.44 -25.67
CA ILE A 184 -9.50 6.35 -25.34
C ILE A 184 -9.01 4.91 -25.13
N ARG A 185 -9.90 4.03 -24.65
CA ARG A 185 -9.58 2.60 -24.48
C ARG A 185 -9.38 1.89 -25.81
N SER A 186 -10.17 2.23 -26.83
CA SER A 186 -10.03 1.68 -28.18
C SER A 186 -8.74 2.17 -28.83
N TYR A 187 -8.44 3.48 -28.73
CA TYR A 187 -7.15 4.02 -29.16
C TYR A 187 -5.97 3.32 -28.47
N ASN A 188 -5.97 3.25 -27.14
CA ASN A 188 -4.89 2.59 -26.40
C ASN A 188 -4.73 1.10 -26.78
N SER A 189 -5.83 0.42 -27.07
CA SER A 189 -5.80 -0.98 -27.51
C SER A 189 -5.28 -1.13 -28.94
N ALA A 190 -5.64 -0.22 -29.85
CA ALA A 190 -5.17 -0.19 -31.23
C ALA A 190 -3.65 0.02 -31.36
N PHE A 191 -3.06 0.73 -30.39
CA PHE A 191 -1.62 1.01 -30.32
C PHE A 191 -0.87 0.12 -29.32
N ALA A 192 -1.50 -0.92 -28.77
CA ALA A 192 -0.82 -1.82 -27.86
C ALA A 192 0.24 -2.68 -28.59
N PHE A 193 1.43 -2.79 -28.00
CA PHE A 193 2.51 -3.66 -28.52
C PHE A 193 2.29 -5.15 -28.20
N VAL A 194 1.56 -5.42 -27.11
CA VAL A 194 1.35 -6.77 -26.59
C VAL A 194 -0.12 -6.95 -26.27
N SER A 195 -0.63 -8.16 -26.47
CA SER A 195 -1.96 -8.47 -25.96
C SER A 195 -1.87 -8.72 -24.46
N ARG A 196 -2.90 -8.28 -23.72
CA ARG A 196 -3.01 -8.53 -22.29
C ARG A 196 -4.12 -9.52 -22.06
N GLY A 197 -3.80 -10.56 -21.30
CA GLY A 197 -4.78 -11.53 -20.83
C GLY A 197 -4.82 -11.55 -19.32
N ALA A 198 -6.00 -11.82 -18.79
CA ALA A 198 -6.22 -12.07 -17.39
C ALA A 198 -7.36 -13.08 -17.27
N LYS A 199 -7.28 -13.97 -16.29
CA LYS A 199 -8.42 -14.80 -15.94
C LYS A 199 -9.37 -13.90 -15.15
N LEU A 200 -10.55 -13.66 -15.70
CA LEU A 200 -11.53 -12.78 -15.06
C LEU A 200 -12.44 -13.58 -14.14
N ASP A 201 -12.72 -13.01 -12.97
CA ASP A 201 -13.75 -13.51 -12.07
C ASP A 201 -15.03 -12.73 -12.26
N THR A 202 -16.13 -13.44 -12.44
CA THR A 202 -17.45 -12.84 -12.26
C THR A 202 -17.72 -12.77 -10.78
N THR A 203 -17.82 -11.57 -10.22
CA THR A 203 -18.26 -11.41 -8.82
C THR A 203 -19.75 -11.75 -8.72
N PRO A 204 -20.16 -12.77 -7.97
CA PRO A 204 -21.58 -13.01 -7.74
C PRO A 204 -22.15 -11.90 -6.83
N GLY A 205 -23.16 -11.16 -7.29
CA GLY A 205 -23.84 -10.12 -6.52
C GLY A 205 -24.45 -9.00 -7.38
N HIS A 206 -25.21 -8.10 -6.73
CA HIS A 206 -25.90 -6.96 -7.36
C HIS A 206 -25.14 -5.62 -7.25
N GLY A 207 -23.81 -5.67 -7.08
CA GLY A 207 -22.97 -4.47 -6.99
C GLY A 207 -22.60 -3.87 -8.35
N PRO A 208 -22.01 -2.66 -8.38
CA PRO A 208 -21.44 -2.09 -9.60
C PRO A 208 -20.43 -3.05 -10.24
N TYR A 209 -20.33 -3.02 -11.57
CA TYR A 209 -19.39 -3.88 -12.29
C TYR A 209 -17.95 -3.66 -11.83
N CYS A 210 -17.30 -4.75 -11.40
CA CYS A 210 -15.89 -4.76 -11.01
C CYS A 210 -15.09 -5.64 -11.98
N PHE A 211 -14.07 -5.07 -12.61
CA PHE A 211 -13.10 -5.83 -13.40
C PHE A 211 -12.16 -6.60 -12.44
N ARG A 212 -12.48 -7.85 -12.14
CA ARG A 212 -11.75 -8.67 -11.16
C ARG A 212 -10.83 -9.68 -11.85
N ILE A 213 -9.56 -9.62 -11.49
CA ILE A 213 -8.53 -10.55 -11.98
C ILE A 213 -8.39 -11.71 -10.98
N HIS A 214 -8.74 -12.92 -11.40
CA HIS A 214 -8.62 -14.15 -10.62
C HIS A 214 -7.16 -14.38 -10.22
N HIS A 215 -6.92 -14.55 -8.91
CA HIS A 215 -5.59 -14.65 -8.29
C HIS A 215 -4.60 -13.52 -8.63
N GLY A 216 -5.06 -12.38 -9.16
CA GLY A 216 -4.22 -11.20 -9.42
C GLY A 216 -3.19 -11.35 -10.55
N GLN A 217 -3.24 -12.42 -11.35
CA GLN A 217 -2.27 -12.66 -12.41
C GLN A 217 -2.69 -12.01 -13.73
N ILE A 218 -1.85 -11.12 -14.24
CA ILE A 218 -1.96 -10.52 -15.57
C ILE A 218 -0.81 -11.06 -16.43
N TYR A 219 -1.13 -11.57 -17.61
CA TYR A 219 -0.14 -12.04 -18.58
C TYR A 219 -0.10 -11.11 -19.79
N GLN A 220 1.11 -10.82 -20.26
CA GLN A 220 1.35 -10.13 -21.52
C GLN A 220 1.80 -11.17 -22.54
N ARG A 221 1.12 -11.23 -23.68
CA ARG A 221 1.45 -12.17 -24.75
C ARG A 221 2.01 -11.38 -25.93
N ILE A 222 3.28 -11.65 -26.23
CA ILE A 222 3.95 -11.17 -27.43
C ILE A 222 3.73 -12.23 -28.50
N GLY A 223 3.18 -11.83 -29.65
CA GLY A 223 3.03 -12.72 -30.80
C GLY A 223 4.36 -12.94 -31.51
N PRO A 224 4.40 -13.83 -32.53
CA PRO A 224 5.54 -13.93 -33.42
C PRO A 224 5.84 -12.57 -34.08
N ALA A 225 7.10 -12.34 -34.48
CA ALA A 225 7.49 -11.09 -35.13
C ALA A 225 6.74 -10.85 -36.44
N ARG A 226 6.43 -11.92 -37.19
CA ARG A 226 5.65 -11.87 -38.43
C ARG A 226 4.30 -12.57 -38.25
N PRO A 227 3.25 -12.13 -38.97
CA PRO A 227 1.99 -12.85 -38.98
C PRO A 227 2.16 -14.21 -39.68
N GLU A 228 1.32 -15.17 -39.30
CA GLU A 228 1.16 -16.41 -40.06
C GLU A 228 0.55 -16.10 -41.44
N ILE A 229 0.82 -16.99 -42.41
CA ILE A 229 0.23 -16.89 -43.76
C ILE A 229 -1.29 -16.77 -43.62
N SER A 230 -1.89 -15.75 -44.25
CA SER A 230 -3.33 -15.38 -44.21
C SER A 230 -3.87 -14.72 -42.93
N GLN A 231 -3.03 -14.42 -41.92
CA GLN A 231 -3.46 -13.65 -40.75
C GLN A 231 -3.10 -12.17 -40.89
N PRO A 232 -3.96 -11.24 -40.43
CA PRO A 232 -3.62 -9.82 -40.40
C PRO A 232 -2.55 -9.53 -39.34
N HIS A 233 -1.84 -8.41 -39.51
CA HIS A 233 -0.84 -7.95 -38.54
C HIS A 233 -1.54 -7.51 -37.25
N ARG A 234 -1.01 -7.94 -36.09
CA ARG A 234 -1.57 -7.57 -34.78
C ARG A 234 -0.51 -7.09 -33.80
N PHE A 235 -0.90 -6.16 -32.93
CA PHE A 235 -0.08 -5.64 -31.84
C PHE A 235 1.29 -5.15 -32.33
N GLY A 236 2.40 -5.66 -31.77
CA GLY A 236 3.76 -5.34 -32.17
C GLY A 236 4.03 -5.44 -33.68
N GLN A 237 3.39 -6.39 -34.37
CA GLN A 237 3.56 -6.59 -35.82
C GLN A 237 3.13 -5.37 -36.64
N LEU A 238 2.20 -4.55 -36.14
CA LEU A 238 1.76 -3.34 -36.81
C LEU A 238 2.82 -2.24 -36.83
N TYR A 239 3.87 -2.35 -36.02
CA TYR A 239 4.98 -1.39 -36.01
C TYR A 239 6.09 -1.75 -37.01
N ILE A 240 5.99 -2.91 -37.67
CA ILE A 240 6.87 -3.33 -38.77
C ILE A 240 6.41 -2.72 -40.09
N LEU A 241 5.09 -2.58 -40.27
CA LEU A 241 4.51 -1.98 -41.46
C LEU A 241 4.82 -0.49 -41.57
N ASP A 242 4.79 0.03 -42.79
CA ASP A 242 4.78 1.48 -43.02
C ASP A 242 3.60 2.13 -42.28
N THR A 243 3.81 3.36 -41.82
CA THR A 243 2.86 4.07 -40.95
C THR A 243 1.46 4.20 -41.55
N SER A 244 1.36 4.33 -42.88
CA SER A 244 0.10 4.35 -43.62
C SER A 244 -0.60 2.99 -43.62
N MET A 245 0.10 1.91 -43.99
CA MET A 245 -0.43 0.54 -44.00
C MET A 245 -0.85 0.11 -42.59
N ALA A 246 -0.02 0.42 -41.59
CA ALA A 246 -0.32 0.12 -40.20
C ALA A 246 -1.59 0.84 -39.72
N ALA A 247 -1.82 2.08 -40.17
CA ALA A 247 -3.04 2.82 -39.85
C ALA A 247 -4.26 2.17 -40.52
N GLU A 248 -4.14 1.72 -41.77
CA GLU A 248 -5.21 1.01 -42.49
C GLU A 248 -5.58 -0.31 -41.82
N GLU A 249 -4.60 -1.13 -41.45
CA GLU A 249 -4.80 -2.36 -40.69
C GLU A 249 -5.49 -2.10 -39.33
N ARG A 250 -5.10 -1.02 -38.63
CA ARG A 250 -5.78 -0.62 -37.38
C ARG A 250 -7.24 -0.23 -37.63
N MET A 251 -7.53 0.48 -38.72
CA MET A 251 -8.90 0.88 -39.07
C MET A 251 -9.75 -0.30 -39.55
N GLY A 252 -9.14 -1.32 -40.15
CA GLY A 252 -9.82 -2.56 -40.55
C GLY A 252 -10.26 -3.43 -39.37
N ASN A 253 -9.78 -3.15 -38.15
CA ASN A 253 -10.19 -3.89 -36.96
C ASN A 253 -11.58 -3.42 -36.45
N PRO A 254 -12.57 -4.33 -36.32
CA PRO A 254 -13.91 -3.98 -35.83
C PRO A 254 -13.93 -3.29 -34.46
N ALA A 255 -12.94 -3.56 -33.60
CA ALA A 255 -12.81 -2.92 -32.29
C ALA A 255 -12.54 -1.40 -32.37
N ASN A 256 -12.09 -0.91 -33.53
CA ASN A 256 -11.71 0.48 -33.77
C ASN A 256 -12.73 1.23 -34.64
N THR A 257 -13.94 0.67 -34.84
CA THR A 257 -14.98 1.26 -35.70
C THR A 257 -15.36 2.69 -35.28
N ASN A 258 -15.29 2.98 -33.97
CA ASN A 258 -15.63 4.31 -33.44
C ASN A 258 -14.45 5.29 -33.44
N CYS A 259 -13.23 4.83 -33.74
CA CYS A 259 -12.06 5.71 -33.74
C CYS A 259 -12.02 6.58 -35.01
N ILE A 260 -11.66 7.86 -34.86
CA ILE A 260 -11.48 8.78 -35.98
C ILE A 260 -10.27 8.36 -36.83
N PRO A 261 -10.45 8.10 -38.14
CA PRO A 261 -9.38 7.70 -39.06
C PRO A 261 -8.17 8.65 -39.11
N ARG A 262 -8.41 9.97 -39.06
CA ARG A 262 -7.33 10.96 -39.05
C ARG A 262 -6.48 10.87 -37.78
N LEU A 263 -7.09 10.62 -36.62
CA LEU A 263 -6.38 10.47 -35.36
C LEU A 263 -5.54 9.19 -35.35
N ILE A 264 -6.07 8.07 -35.86
CA ILE A 264 -5.28 6.83 -35.99
C ILE A 264 -4.03 7.05 -36.86
N ARG A 265 -4.14 7.76 -37.99
CA ARG A 265 -2.97 8.08 -38.82
C ARG A 265 -1.99 9.01 -38.10
N SER A 266 -2.48 10.08 -37.49
CA SER A 266 -1.64 11.04 -36.75
C SER A 266 -0.89 10.38 -35.59
N LEU A 267 -1.59 9.57 -34.78
CA LEU A 267 -1.01 8.82 -33.67
C LEU A 267 -0.01 7.75 -34.15
N SER A 268 -0.26 7.11 -35.30
CA SER A 268 0.67 6.15 -35.90
C SER A 268 2.01 6.82 -36.25
N THR A 269 1.95 7.99 -36.89
CA THR A 269 3.15 8.79 -37.21
C THR A 269 3.85 9.27 -35.94
N LEU A 270 3.10 9.82 -34.98
CA LEU A 270 3.64 10.33 -33.73
C LEU A 270 4.38 9.26 -32.93
N LEU A 271 3.78 8.08 -32.78
CA LEU A 271 4.39 6.97 -32.07
C LEU A 271 5.65 6.47 -32.77
N HIS A 272 5.66 6.40 -34.09
CA HIS A 272 6.87 5.99 -34.82
C HIS A 272 8.02 6.99 -34.62
N GLN A 273 7.73 8.29 -34.52
CA GLN A 273 8.72 9.34 -34.33
C GLN A 273 9.28 9.39 -32.89
N VAL A 274 8.42 9.21 -31.89
CA VAL A 274 8.77 9.46 -30.48
C VAL A 274 9.07 8.18 -29.70
N ASN A 275 8.44 7.06 -30.05
CA ASN A 275 8.54 5.83 -29.27
C ASN A 275 9.71 4.95 -29.74
N ALA A 276 10.76 4.87 -28.93
CA ALA A 276 11.94 4.03 -29.19
C ALA A 276 11.60 2.55 -29.44
N PHE A 277 10.54 2.01 -28.81
CA PHE A 277 10.10 0.65 -29.07
C PHE A 277 9.48 0.51 -30.47
N ALA A 278 8.68 1.49 -30.91
CA ALA A 278 8.13 1.47 -32.28
C ALA A 278 9.25 1.44 -33.33
N GLN A 279 10.33 2.19 -33.09
CA GLN A 279 11.52 2.22 -33.95
C GLN A 279 12.27 0.88 -33.92
N ALA A 280 12.43 0.28 -32.74
CA ALA A 280 13.09 -1.02 -32.59
C ALA A 280 12.37 -2.15 -33.33
N TYR A 281 11.02 -2.13 -33.41
CA TYR A 281 10.26 -3.12 -34.18
C TYR A 281 10.53 -3.04 -35.68
N LYS A 282 10.76 -1.84 -36.23
CA LYS A 282 11.14 -1.69 -37.64
C LYS A 282 12.50 -2.31 -37.92
N MET A 283 13.48 -2.05 -37.05
CA MET A 283 14.81 -2.66 -37.15
C MET A 283 14.76 -4.19 -37.00
N LEU A 284 13.90 -4.72 -36.12
CA LEU A 284 13.73 -6.16 -35.93
C LEU A 284 13.33 -6.86 -37.25
N ASN A 285 12.53 -6.22 -38.10
CA ASN A 285 12.14 -6.79 -39.38
C ASN A 285 13.30 -6.83 -40.39
N GLU A 286 14.14 -5.79 -40.41
CA GLU A 286 15.33 -5.73 -41.26
C GLU A 286 16.28 -6.88 -40.91
N VAL A 287 16.58 -7.06 -39.61
CA VAL A 287 17.40 -8.18 -39.11
C VAL A 287 16.77 -9.53 -39.44
N ALA A 288 15.46 -9.68 -39.25
CA ALA A 288 14.77 -10.94 -39.59
C ALA A 288 14.85 -11.28 -41.09
N LEU A 289 14.82 -10.27 -41.98
CA LEU A 289 14.97 -10.49 -43.42
C LEU A 289 16.41 -10.88 -43.79
N GLU A 290 17.41 -10.29 -43.14
CA GLU A 290 18.82 -10.65 -43.34
C GLU A 290 19.11 -12.10 -42.90
N GLU A 291 18.59 -12.52 -41.75
CA GLU A 291 18.71 -13.89 -41.26
C GLU A 291 18.04 -14.90 -42.20
N ASP A 292 16.87 -14.59 -42.77
CA ASP A 292 16.21 -15.45 -43.75
C ASP A 292 17.06 -15.63 -45.02
N LEU A 293 17.69 -14.54 -45.49
CA LEU A 293 18.59 -14.58 -46.65
C LEU A 293 19.85 -15.42 -46.34
N HIS A 294 20.41 -15.29 -45.14
CA HIS A 294 21.55 -16.10 -44.70
C HIS A 294 21.17 -17.57 -44.59
N ALA A 295 20.02 -17.88 -43.98
CA ALA A 295 19.51 -19.24 -43.85
C ALA A 295 19.21 -19.90 -45.20
N ALA A 296 18.67 -19.13 -46.15
CA ALA A 296 18.47 -19.57 -47.53
C ALA A 296 19.79 -19.85 -48.26
N GLY A 297 20.84 -19.07 -47.97
CA GLY A 297 22.20 -19.29 -48.47
C GLY A 297 22.91 -20.51 -47.85
N GLU A 298 22.53 -20.90 -46.64
CA GLU A 298 23.11 -22.03 -45.89
C GLU A 298 22.31 -23.34 -45.98
N GLU A 299 21.25 -23.42 -46.81
CA GLU A 299 20.30 -24.55 -46.89
C GLU A 299 19.66 -24.96 -45.54
N ARG A 300 19.65 -24.07 -44.53
CA ARG A 300 18.94 -24.31 -43.28
C ARG A 300 17.49 -23.90 -43.44
N ARG A 301 16.61 -24.84 -43.78
CA ARG A 301 15.16 -24.58 -43.75
C ARG A 301 14.70 -24.32 -42.31
N SER A 302 14.08 -23.17 -42.08
CA SER A 302 13.32 -22.88 -40.86
C SER A 302 12.14 -23.85 -40.71
N LEU A 303 12.00 -24.44 -39.52
CA LEU A 303 10.85 -25.26 -39.11
C LEU A 303 9.57 -24.42 -38.96
#